data_AF-A0A2G5XBF4-F1
#
_entry.id   AF-A0A2G5XBF4-F1
#
_cell.length_a   1.000
_cell.length_b   1.000
_cell.length_c   1.000
_cell.angle_alpha   90.00
_cell.angle_beta   90.00
_cell.angle_gamma   90.00
#
_symmetry.space_group_name_H-M   'P 1'
#
loop_
_entity.id
_entity.type
_entity.pdbx_description
1 polymer ?
#
loop_
_entity_poly.entity_id
_entity_poly.type
_entity_poly.pdbx_seq_one_letter_code
_entity_poly.pdbx_strand_id
1 'polypeptide(L)'
;MNAFWHRVKYTVQEDLNKWMDKPQRKENPLEMLNQYFLDAQKQTAEIGKLLERQGKLKEELENERQDAELMAMKRRHQLELAEETGEAELITFAQEEVEAYEGRVARLSASIQDATQELLSLERKFEEMKHRVKDMRVRQLQLMGKENVTRAKEKMDRFVKPDQSFSTLDDLHSYIENLGSGRRTTQSHSSMEQRLDSLEKSNAKTQDIV
;
A
#
# COMPACT_ATOMS: atom_id res chain seq x y z
N MET A 1 -15.62 2.04 -17.60
CA MET A 1 -15.81 2.21 -16.14
C MET A 1 -15.93 0.84 -15.51
N ASN A 2 -14.87 0.37 -14.84
CA ASN A 2 -14.69 -1.06 -14.55
C ASN A 2 -15.51 -1.50 -13.33
N ALA A 3 -16.45 -2.42 -13.56
CA ALA A 3 -17.31 -3.05 -12.56
C ALA A 3 -16.56 -3.65 -11.34
N PHE A 4 -15.26 -3.90 -11.47
CA PHE A 4 -14.37 -4.34 -10.39
C PHE A 4 -14.15 -3.26 -9.32
N TRP A 5 -13.94 -2.01 -9.70
CA TRP A 5 -13.76 -0.90 -8.74
C TRP A 5 -15.04 -0.59 -7.96
N HIS A 6 -16.20 -0.72 -8.61
CA HIS A 6 -17.49 -0.66 -7.92
C HIS A 6 -17.69 -1.85 -6.97
N ARG A 7 -17.27 -3.06 -7.36
CA ARG A 7 -17.28 -4.22 -6.47
C ARG A 7 -16.40 -3.96 -5.23
N VAL A 8 -15.16 -3.51 -5.40
CA VAL A 8 -14.22 -3.20 -4.29
C VAL A 8 -14.73 -2.07 -3.37
N LYS A 9 -15.34 -1.01 -3.93
CA LYS A 9 -15.84 0.12 -3.14
C LYS A 9 -17.07 -0.24 -2.30
N TYR A 10 -18.00 -1.05 -2.85
CA TYR A 10 -19.27 -1.34 -2.20
C TYR A 10 -19.27 -2.63 -1.35
N THR A 11 -18.48 -3.66 -1.67
CA THR A 11 -18.37 -4.86 -0.80
C THR A 11 -17.65 -4.55 0.51
N VAL A 12 -16.59 -3.73 0.50
CA VAL A 12 -15.80 -3.46 1.73
C VAL A 12 -16.61 -2.72 2.81
N GLN A 13 -17.59 -1.88 2.43
CA GLN A 13 -18.32 -1.07 3.39
C GLN A 13 -19.62 -1.75 3.87
N GLU A 14 -20.29 -2.50 3.00
CA GLU A 14 -21.52 -3.21 3.37
C GLU A 14 -21.28 -4.60 3.97
N ASP A 15 -20.25 -5.36 3.55
CA ASP A 15 -19.98 -6.68 4.13
C ASP A 15 -19.39 -6.56 5.53
N LEU A 16 -18.51 -5.59 5.81
CA LEU A 16 -17.92 -5.43 7.15
C LEU A 16 -18.96 -5.12 8.23
N ASN A 17 -19.94 -4.25 7.92
CA ASN A 17 -20.99 -3.90 8.87
C ASN A 17 -22.04 -5.01 9.02
N LYS A 18 -22.35 -5.77 7.94
CA LYS A 18 -23.30 -6.89 8.00
C LYS A 18 -22.72 -8.14 8.68
N TRP A 19 -21.40 -8.28 8.79
CA TRP A 19 -20.75 -9.49 9.30
C TRP A 19 -20.26 -9.40 10.75
N MET A 20 -20.14 -8.19 11.32
CA MET A 20 -20.05 -8.04 12.78
C MET A 20 -21.28 -8.60 13.51
N ASP A 21 -22.41 -8.75 12.82
CA ASP A 21 -23.69 -9.21 13.36
C ASP A 21 -23.98 -10.72 13.17
N LYS A 22 -23.12 -11.49 12.47
CA LYS A 22 -23.41 -12.92 12.19
C LYS A 22 -22.44 -13.87 12.90
N PRO A 23 -22.91 -14.66 13.90
CA PRO A 23 -22.02 -15.44 14.77
C PRO A 23 -21.46 -16.75 14.17
N GLN A 24 -21.62 -17.07 12.88
CA GLN A 24 -21.31 -18.43 12.40
C GLN A 24 -20.90 -18.50 10.91
N ARG A 25 -19.63 -18.21 10.55
CA ARG A 25 -18.91 -18.82 9.40
C ARG A 25 -17.36 -18.76 9.56
N LYS A 26 -16.79 -19.87 10.02
CA LYS A 26 -15.49 -20.56 9.75
C LYS A 26 -14.21 -19.89 9.18
N GLU A 27 -14.10 -18.61 8.85
CA GLU A 27 -12.81 -18.01 8.43
C GLU A 27 -12.33 -16.96 9.43
N ASN A 28 -11.04 -17.01 9.80
CA ASN A 28 -10.45 -16.04 10.71
C ASN A 28 -10.41 -14.66 10.00
N PRO A 29 -11.11 -13.62 10.50
CA PRO A 29 -11.13 -12.30 9.88
C PRO A 29 -9.73 -11.70 9.69
N LEU A 30 -8.78 -12.08 10.54
CA LEU A 30 -7.38 -11.69 10.40
C LEU A 30 -6.71 -12.36 9.19
N GLU A 31 -6.98 -13.63 8.93
CA GLU A 31 -6.42 -14.36 7.78
C GLU A 31 -6.94 -13.79 6.46
N MET A 32 -8.24 -13.50 6.38
CA MET A 32 -8.83 -12.84 5.21
C MET A 32 -8.20 -11.47 4.98
N LEU A 33 -8.08 -10.63 6.02
CA LEU A 33 -7.46 -9.31 5.89
C LEU A 33 -5.99 -9.40 5.48
N ASN A 34 -5.26 -10.41 5.95
CA ASN A 34 -3.88 -10.66 5.55
C ASN A 34 -3.77 -10.95 4.06
N GLN A 35 -4.63 -11.83 3.54
CA GLN A 35 -4.67 -12.15 2.10
C GLN A 35 -4.99 -10.91 1.27
N TYR A 36 -6.04 -10.16 1.64
CA TYR A 36 -6.38 -8.91 0.96
C TYR A 36 -5.25 -7.88 0.98
N PHE A 37 -4.53 -7.76 2.09
CA PHE A 37 -3.39 -6.85 2.21
C PHE A 37 -2.23 -7.26 1.30
N LEU A 38 -1.93 -8.56 1.18
CA LEU A 38 -0.91 -9.08 0.28
C LEU A 38 -1.28 -8.85 -1.19
N ASP A 39 -2.53 -9.15 -1.55
CA ASP A 39 -3.03 -8.95 -2.91
C ASP A 39 -3.02 -7.47 -3.30
N ALA A 40 -3.45 -6.59 -2.39
CA ALA A 40 -3.44 -5.16 -2.63
C ALA A 40 -2.01 -4.60 -2.78
N GLN A 41 -1.05 -5.08 -2.00
CA GLN A 41 0.36 -4.72 -2.19
C GLN A 41 0.88 -5.17 -3.56
N LYS A 42 0.61 -6.42 -3.95
CA LYS A 42 1.03 -6.97 -5.23
C LYS A 42 0.45 -6.16 -6.39
N GLN A 43 -0.85 -5.91 -6.37
CA GLN A 43 -1.53 -5.12 -7.40
C GLN A 43 -1.00 -3.67 -7.46
N THR A 44 -0.75 -3.05 -6.31
CA THR A 44 -0.16 -1.71 -6.25
C THR A 44 1.23 -1.72 -6.90
N ALA A 45 2.08 -2.71 -6.60
CA ALA A 45 3.40 -2.82 -7.23
C ALA A 45 3.32 -3.04 -8.76
N GLU A 46 2.37 -3.85 -9.23
CA GLU A 46 2.14 -4.08 -10.66
C GLU A 46 1.70 -2.80 -11.38
N ILE A 47 0.78 -2.03 -10.79
CA ILE A 47 0.33 -0.75 -11.34
C ILE A 47 1.48 0.26 -11.37
N GLY A 48 2.31 0.30 -10.33
CA GLY A 48 3.50 1.15 -10.32
C GLY A 48 4.43 0.90 -11.53
N LYS A 49 4.63 -0.37 -11.90
CA LYS A 49 5.41 -0.73 -13.10
C LYS A 49 4.74 -0.31 -14.40
N LEU A 50 3.41 -0.39 -14.49
CA LEU A 50 2.67 0.08 -15.66
C LEU A 50 2.78 1.60 -15.81
N LEU A 51 2.70 2.33 -14.70
CA LEU A 51 2.84 3.78 -14.67
C LEU A 51 4.25 4.22 -15.10
N GLU A 52 5.29 3.54 -14.61
CA GLU A 52 6.68 3.79 -15.05
C GLU A 52 6.85 3.56 -16.56
N ARG A 53 6.26 2.49 -17.10
CA ARG A 53 6.28 2.22 -18.54
C ARG A 53 5.56 3.30 -19.34
N GLN A 54 4.40 3.77 -18.86
CA GLN A 54 3.66 4.85 -19.50
C GLN A 54 4.48 6.14 -19.53
N GLY A 55 5.20 6.44 -18.44
CA GLY A 55 6.14 7.56 -18.38
C GLY A 55 7.25 7.45 -19.44
N LYS A 56 7.86 6.27 -19.59
CA LYS A 56 8.88 6.00 -20.61
C LYS A 56 8.34 6.15 -22.04
N LEU A 57 7.15 5.63 -22.31
CA LEU A 57 6.51 5.79 -23.64
C LEU A 57 6.26 7.26 -23.97
N LYS A 58 5.86 8.07 -22.98
CA LYS A 58 5.71 9.52 -23.16
C LYS A 58 7.05 10.18 -23.49
N GLU A 59 8.12 9.83 -22.78
CA GLU A 59 9.48 10.33 -23.04
C GLU A 59 9.95 9.97 -24.46
N GLU A 60 9.69 8.74 -24.92
CA GLU A 60 9.97 8.31 -26.29
C GLU A 60 9.21 9.14 -27.34
N LEU A 61 7.94 9.48 -27.09
CA LEU A 61 7.16 10.37 -27.97
C LEU A 61 7.73 11.80 -27.98
N GLU A 62 8.18 12.31 -26.84
CA GLU A 62 8.81 13.63 -26.72
C GLU A 62 10.12 13.69 -27.52
N ASN A 63 10.94 12.65 -27.45
CA ASN A 63 12.18 12.52 -28.22
C ASN A 63 11.90 12.47 -29.74
N GLU A 64 10.98 11.62 -30.20
CA GLU A 64 10.61 11.54 -31.63
C GLU A 64 10.02 12.88 -32.12
N ARG A 65 9.28 13.61 -31.28
CA ARG A 65 8.78 14.94 -31.64
C ARG A 65 9.94 15.91 -31.85
N GLN A 66 10.92 15.91 -30.96
CA GLN A 66 12.10 16.78 -31.08
C GLN A 66 12.88 16.46 -32.35
N ASP A 67 13.08 15.18 -32.67
CA ASP A 67 13.74 14.77 -33.92
C ASP A 67 12.96 15.22 -35.15
N ALA A 68 11.63 15.11 -35.13
CA ALA A 68 10.76 15.60 -36.20
C ALA A 68 10.81 17.13 -36.35
N GLU A 69 10.90 17.88 -35.25
CA GLU A 69 11.07 19.34 -35.25
C GLU A 69 12.42 19.74 -35.89
N LEU A 70 13.50 19.06 -35.52
CA LEU A 70 14.83 19.29 -36.10
C LEU A 70 14.83 18.99 -37.61
N MET A 71 14.16 17.92 -38.03
CA MET A 71 14.02 17.59 -39.44
C MET A 71 13.17 18.61 -40.20
N ALA A 72 12.05 19.07 -39.64
CA ALA A 72 11.25 20.14 -40.22
C ALA A 72 12.09 21.41 -40.42
N MET A 73 12.83 21.84 -39.39
CA MET A 73 13.71 23.01 -39.47
C MET A 73 14.77 22.86 -40.58
N LYS A 74 15.41 21.68 -40.66
CA LYS A 74 16.39 21.40 -41.70
C LYS A 74 15.78 21.47 -43.11
N ARG A 75 14.59 20.89 -43.30
CA ARG A 75 13.90 20.88 -44.60
C ARG A 75 13.42 22.27 -45.00
N ARG A 76 12.97 23.11 -44.06
CA ARG A 76 12.65 24.52 -44.34
C ARG A 76 13.86 25.29 -44.87
N HIS A 77 15.02 25.12 -44.23
CA HIS A 77 16.24 25.76 -44.72
C HIS A 77 16.66 25.27 -46.11
N GLN A 78 16.47 23.97 -46.39
CA GLN A 78 16.74 23.41 -47.72
C GLN A 78 15.74 23.90 -48.79
N LEU A 79 14.48 24.13 -48.40
CA LEU A 79 13.47 24.73 -49.26
C LEU A 79 13.86 26.16 -49.63
N GLU A 80 14.20 26.99 -48.64
CA GLU A 80 14.68 28.38 -48.86
C GLU A 80 15.86 28.41 -49.84
N LEU A 81 16.86 27.53 -49.66
CA LEU A 81 18.00 27.44 -50.57
C LEU A 81 17.60 27.01 -51.99
N ALA A 82 16.69 26.05 -52.13
CA ALA A 82 16.21 25.58 -53.44
C ALA A 82 15.39 26.66 -54.17
N GLU A 83 14.64 27.47 -53.43
CA GLU A 83 13.90 28.62 -53.96
C GLU A 83 14.85 29.70 -54.50
N GLU A 84 15.97 29.95 -53.80
CA GLU A 84 17.02 30.87 -54.26
C GLU A 84 17.71 30.42 -55.55
N THR A 85 17.92 29.11 -55.74
CA THR A 85 18.55 28.57 -56.95
C THR A 85 17.58 28.33 -58.10
N GLY A 86 16.26 28.35 -57.84
CA GLY A 86 15.22 28.15 -58.85
C GLY A 86 15.07 26.71 -59.32
N GLU A 87 15.59 25.73 -58.59
CA GLU A 87 15.50 24.31 -58.95
C GLU A 87 14.13 23.72 -58.55
N ALA A 88 13.17 23.81 -59.46
CA ALA A 88 11.75 23.47 -59.22
C ALA A 88 11.50 22.07 -58.64
N GLU A 89 12.28 21.06 -59.04
CA GLU A 89 12.16 19.70 -58.50
C GLU A 89 12.57 19.63 -57.02
N LEU A 90 13.66 20.33 -56.65
CA LEU A 90 14.15 20.40 -55.27
C LEU A 90 13.21 21.20 -54.37
N ILE A 91 12.63 22.29 -54.89
CA ILE A 91 11.61 23.08 -54.18
C ILE A 91 10.41 22.20 -53.84
N THR A 92 9.85 21.51 -54.83
CA THR A 92 8.67 20.64 -54.65
C THR A 92 8.95 19.55 -53.61
N PHE A 93 10.08 18.87 -53.74
CA PHE A 93 10.48 17.82 -52.79
C PHE A 93 10.69 18.35 -51.36
N ALA A 94 11.39 19.47 -51.21
CA ALA A 94 11.63 20.05 -49.89
C ALA A 94 10.33 20.52 -49.23
N GLN A 95 9.39 21.05 -50.01
CA GLN A 95 8.10 21.50 -49.52
C GLN A 95 7.22 20.34 -49.04
N GLU A 96 7.16 19.24 -49.79
CA GLU A 96 6.46 18.01 -49.35
C GLU A 96 7.06 17.46 -48.05
N GLU A 97 8.39 17.45 -47.93
CA GLU A 97 9.09 17.00 -46.72
C GLU A 97 8.80 17.91 -45.52
N VAL A 98 8.79 19.25 -45.70
CA VAL A 98 8.41 20.19 -44.65
C VAL A 98 7.00 19.88 -44.14
N GLU A 99 6.03 19.76 -45.04
CA GLU A 99 4.65 19.45 -44.67
C GLU A 99 4.54 18.09 -43.94
N ALA A 100 5.27 17.07 -44.40
CA ALA A 100 5.27 15.76 -43.77
C ALA A 100 5.82 15.78 -42.33
N TYR A 101 6.93 16.47 -42.09
CA TYR A 101 7.52 16.59 -40.74
C TYR A 101 6.68 17.49 -39.84
N GLU A 102 6.15 18.61 -40.33
CA GLU A 102 5.24 19.46 -39.56
C GLU A 102 3.97 18.71 -39.15
N GLY A 103 3.37 17.95 -40.07
CA GLY A 103 2.24 17.07 -39.77
C GLY A 103 2.60 15.99 -38.74
N ARG A 104 3.82 15.46 -38.76
CA ARG A 104 4.31 14.51 -37.74
C ARG A 104 4.44 15.19 -36.37
N VAL A 105 5.04 16.38 -36.30
CA VAL A 105 5.16 17.17 -35.06
C VAL A 105 3.80 17.44 -34.45
N ALA A 106 2.80 17.83 -35.25
CA ALA A 106 1.45 18.08 -34.79
C ALA A 106 0.79 16.83 -34.18
N ARG A 107 0.91 15.67 -34.85
CA ARG A 107 0.38 14.40 -34.33
C ARG A 107 1.06 13.98 -33.03
N LEU A 108 2.38 14.04 -32.97
CA LEU A 108 3.14 13.68 -31.77
C LEU A 108 2.81 14.62 -30.60
N SER A 109 2.67 15.91 -30.85
CA SER A 109 2.29 16.89 -29.83
C SER A 109 0.93 16.57 -29.21
N ALA A 110 -0.06 16.21 -30.04
CA ALA A 110 -1.37 15.76 -29.56
C ALA A 110 -1.27 14.48 -28.73
N SER A 111 -0.51 13.47 -29.19
CA SER A 111 -0.30 12.23 -28.45
C SER A 111 0.41 12.43 -27.11
N ILE A 112 1.39 13.33 -27.04
CA ILE A 112 2.09 13.68 -25.79
C ILE A 112 1.13 14.36 -24.82
N GLN A 113 0.27 15.25 -25.31
CA GLN A 113 -0.75 15.92 -24.48
C GLN A 113 -1.71 14.89 -23.87
N ASP A 114 -2.25 13.99 -24.69
CA ASP A 114 -3.16 12.93 -24.22
C ASP A 114 -2.46 12.02 -23.21
N ALA A 115 -1.25 11.53 -23.54
CA ALA A 115 -0.46 10.70 -22.64
C ALA A 115 -0.16 11.40 -21.30
N THR A 116 0.10 12.70 -21.32
CA THR A 116 0.33 13.50 -20.10
C THR A 116 -0.93 13.56 -19.22
N GLN A 117 -2.10 13.80 -19.82
CA GLN A 117 -3.35 13.86 -19.07
C GLN A 117 -3.72 12.50 -18.46
N GLU A 118 -3.52 11.42 -19.22
CA GLU A 118 -3.74 10.05 -18.74
C GLU A 118 -2.78 9.70 -17.60
N LEU A 119 -1.50 10.05 -17.72
CA LEU A 119 -0.49 9.78 -16.69
C LEU A 119 -0.83 10.48 -15.37
N LEU A 120 -1.21 11.76 -15.41
CA LEU A 120 -1.64 12.52 -14.23
C LEU A 120 -2.87 11.89 -13.55
N SER A 121 -3.83 11.42 -14.34
CA SER A 121 -5.02 10.72 -13.83
C SER A 121 -4.67 9.39 -13.15
N LEU A 122 -3.71 8.64 -13.71
CA LEU A 122 -3.23 7.38 -13.16
C LEU A 122 -2.40 7.60 -11.89
N GLU A 123 -1.53 8.60 -11.85
CA GLU A 123 -0.72 8.99 -10.69
C GLU A 123 -1.58 9.29 -9.47
N ARG A 124 -2.64 10.10 -9.65
CA ARG A 124 -3.58 10.41 -8.55
C ARG A 124 -4.22 9.15 -7.97
N LYS A 125 -4.71 8.25 -8.84
CA LYS A 125 -5.30 6.98 -8.42
C LYS A 125 -4.28 6.06 -7.76
N PHE A 126 -3.05 6.06 -8.25
CA PHE A 126 -1.96 5.27 -7.68
C PHE A 126 -1.61 5.72 -6.26
N GLU A 127 -1.56 7.02 -6.00
CA GLU A 127 -1.36 7.54 -4.64
C GLU A 127 -2.54 7.19 -3.72
N GLU A 128 -3.78 7.30 -4.19
CA GLU A 128 -4.95 6.83 -3.44
C GLU A 128 -4.85 5.34 -3.07
N MET A 129 -4.37 4.50 -4.00
CA MET A 129 -4.13 3.07 -3.73
C MET A 129 -3.06 2.86 -2.65
N LYS A 130 -1.95 3.59 -2.71
CA LYS A 130 -0.89 3.53 -1.69
C LYS A 130 -1.41 3.90 -0.30
N HIS A 131 -2.24 4.94 -0.20
CA HIS A 131 -2.89 5.31 1.06
C HIS A 131 -3.78 4.18 1.59
N ARG A 132 -4.63 3.58 0.75
CA ARG A 132 -5.49 2.46 1.16
C ARG A 132 -4.71 1.25 1.65
N VAL A 133 -3.58 0.92 1.02
CA VAL A 133 -2.70 -0.16 1.48
C VAL A 133 -2.15 0.13 2.88
N LYS A 134 -1.75 1.37 3.16
CA LYS A 134 -1.30 1.79 4.50
C LYS A 134 -2.44 1.69 5.53
N ASP A 135 -3.64 2.13 5.17
CA ASP A 135 -4.81 2.06 6.06
C ASP A 135 -5.18 0.60 6.40
N MET A 136 -5.10 -0.30 5.41
CA MET A 136 -5.29 -1.73 5.64
C MET A 136 -4.26 -2.31 6.61
N ARG A 137 -3.00 -1.88 6.52
CA ARG A 137 -1.96 -2.27 7.47
C ARG A 137 -2.27 -1.80 8.89
N VAL A 138 -2.76 -0.57 9.06
CA VAL A 138 -3.18 -0.06 10.38
C VAL A 138 -4.32 -0.91 10.94
N ARG A 139 -5.34 -1.22 10.14
CA ARG A 139 -6.46 -2.07 10.54
C ARG A 139 -6.01 -3.49 10.91
N GLN A 140 -5.07 -4.06 10.15
CA GLN A 140 -4.48 -5.37 10.45
C GLN A 140 -3.83 -5.37 11.84
N LEU A 141 -3.02 -4.36 12.15
CA LEU A 141 -2.39 -4.23 13.47
C LEU A 141 -3.42 -4.08 14.60
N GLN A 142 -4.48 -3.31 14.37
CA GLN A 142 -5.58 -3.14 15.33
C GLN A 142 -6.33 -4.46 15.61
N LEU A 143 -6.62 -5.25 14.57
CA LEU A 143 -7.26 -6.56 14.72
C LEU A 143 -6.36 -7.55 15.47
N MET A 144 -5.08 -7.62 15.13
CA MET A 144 -4.10 -8.45 15.86
C MET A 144 -4.03 -8.06 17.34
N GLY A 145 -4.02 -6.76 17.64
CA GLY A 145 -4.05 -6.25 19.01
C GLY A 145 -5.31 -6.67 19.77
N LYS A 146 -6.49 -6.50 19.15
CA LYS A 146 -7.77 -6.90 19.74
C LYS A 146 -7.84 -8.41 19.99
N GLU A 147 -7.42 -9.21 19.02
CA GLU A 147 -7.38 -10.67 19.15
C GLU A 147 -6.44 -11.11 20.28
N ASN A 148 -5.26 -10.48 20.41
CA ASN A 148 -4.34 -10.76 21.50
C ASN A 148 -4.98 -10.48 22.87
N VAL A 149 -5.65 -9.33 23.03
CA VAL A 149 -6.38 -8.99 24.25
C VAL A 149 -7.48 -10.01 24.55
N THR A 150 -8.29 -10.40 23.56
CA THR A 150 -9.35 -11.40 23.74
C THR A 150 -8.78 -12.75 24.17
N ARG A 151 -7.75 -13.25 23.48
CA ARG A 151 -7.08 -14.52 23.83
C ARG A 151 -6.45 -14.47 25.22
N ALA A 152 -5.87 -13.33 25.61
CA ALA A 152 -5.31 -13.15 26.95
C ALA A 152 -6.41 -13.20 28.02
N LYS A 153 -7.53 -12.49 27.81
CA LYS A 153 -8.70 -12.53 28.70
C LYS A 153 -9.25 -13.95 28.85
N GLU A 154 -9.46 -14.66 27.74
CA GLU A 154 -9.93 -16.05 27.78
C GLU A 154 -9.01 -16.96 28.59
N LYS A 155 -7.68 -16.82 28.45
CA LYS A 155 -6.71 -17.58 29.25
C LYS A 155 -6.76 -17.22 30.73
N MET A 156 -6.88 -15.93 31.05
CA MET A 156 -7.02 -15.46 32.44
C MET A 156 -8.32 -15.96 33.06
N ASP A 157 -9.44 -15.87 32.36
CA ASP A 157 -10.76 -16.33 32.85
C ASP A 157 -10.78 -17.83 33.10
N ARG A 158 -10.11 -18.63 32.24
CA ARG A 158 -9.93 -20.08 32.46
C ARG A 158 -9.09 -20.39 33.71
N PHE A 159 -8.13 -19.54 34.05
CA PHE A 159 -7.32 -19.71 35.26
C PHE A 159 -8.06 -19.27 36.52
N VAL A 160 -8.85 -18.19 36.43
CA VAL A 160 -9.62 -17.61 37.55
C VAL A 160 -10.90 -18.39 37.86
N LYS A 161 -11.41 -19.19 36.91
CA LYS A 161 -12.45 -20.20 37.16
C LYS A 161 -11.78 -21.55 37.45
N PRO A 162 -11.35 -21.83 38.70
CA PRO A 162 -11.10 -23.20 39.07
C PRO A 162 -12.42 -23.95 38.90
N ASP A 163 -12.38 -25.12 38.26
CA ASP A 163 -13.43 -26.11 38.46
C ASP A 163 -13.71 -26.19 39.96
N GLN A 164 -14.97 -26.30 40.34
CA GLN A 164 -15.43 -26.56 41.71
C GLN A 164 -14.99 -27.97 42.21
N SER A 165 -13.85 -28.47 41.71
CA SER A 165 -13.29 -29.81 41.88
C SER A 165 -11.89 -29.78 42.53
N PHE A 166 -11.45 -28.66 43.11
CA PHE A 166 -10.32 -28.68 44.05
C PHE A 166 -10.83 -29.03 45.45
N SER A 167 -11.38 -30.24 45.57
CA SER A 167 -11.67 -30.85 46.86
C SER A 167 -10.45 -31.65 47.31
N THR A 168 -9.87 -31.15 48.40
CA THR A 168 -8.99 -31.79 49.40
C THR A 168 -7.51 -31.38 49.39
N LEU A 169 -7.05 -31.11 50.61
CA LEU A 169 -5.66 -30.82 51.00
C LEU A 169 -4.65 -31.90 50.58
N ASP A 170 -5.11 -33.05 50.07
CA ASP A 170 -4.27 -34.16 49.62
C ASP A 170 -3.54 -33.84 48.31
N ASP A 171 -4.14 -33.05 47.41
CA ASP A 171 -3.49 -32.63 46.15
C ASP A 171 -2.41 -31.56 46.37
N LEU A 172 -2.49 -30.83 47.49
CA LEU A 172 -1.45 -29.88 47.90
C LEU A 172 -0.20 -30.61 48.41
N HIS A 173 -0.36 -31.78 49.03
CA HIS A 173 0.77 -32.60 49.49
C HIS A 173 1.56 -33.21 48.32
N SER A 174 0.86 -33.70 47.29
CA SER A 174 1.49 -34.26 46.09
C SER A 174 2.17 -33.20 45.20
N TYR A 175 1.70 -31.95 45.24
CA TYR A 175 2.37 -30.81 44.60
C TYR A 175 3.65 -30.37 45.35
N ILE A 176 3.65 -30.38 46.68
CA ILE A 176 4.82 -30.03 47.51
C ILE A 176 5.92 -31.11 47.39
N GLU A 177 5.57 -32.38 47.28
CA GLU A 177 6.53 -33.47 47.04
C GLU A 177 7.25 -33.35 45.68
N ASN A 178 6.61 -32.77 44.66
CA ASN A 178 7.18 -32.62 43.31
C ASN A 178 7.97 -31.32 43.09
N LEU A 179 8.00 -30.40 44.07
CA LEU A 179 8.81 -29.17 44.01
C LEU A 179 10.30 -29.39 44.31
N GLY A 180 10.72 -30.62 44.63
CA GLY A 180 12.12 -30.98 44.91
C GLY A 180 13.07 -31.05 43.70
N SER A 181 12.57 -30.99 42.46
CA SER A 181 13.44 -31.15 41.28
C SER A 181 12.92 -30.39 40.06
N GLY A 182 13.31 -29.13 39.89
CA GLY A 182 12.93 -28.42 38.66
C GLY A 182 13.31 -26.95 38.64
N ARG A 183 14.58 -26.68 38.39
CA ARG A 183 15.12 -25.34 38.07
C ARG A 183 14.32 -24.68 36.95
N ARG A 184 13.78 -23.47 37.18
CA ARG A 184 13.66 -22.36 36.18
C ARG A 184 13.09 -21.10 36.85
N THR A 185 13.75 -19.97 36.66
CA THR A 185 13.13 -18.64 36.77
C THR A 185 13.52 -17.81 35.55
N THR A 186 12.66 -17.81 34.52
CA THR A 186 12.59 -16.67 33.60
C THR A 186 11.47 -15.77 34.11
N GLN A 187 11.85 -14.71 34.80
CA GLN A 187 10.97 -13.70 35.37
C GLN A 187 10.23 -12.99 34.23
N SER A 188 8.98 -13.34 33.98
CA SER A 188 8.11 -12.61 33.06
C SER A 188 7.45 -11.48 33.85
N HIS A 189 8.01 -10.27 33.76
CA HIS A 189 7.41 -9.09 34.36
C HIS A 189 6.16 -8.69 33.57
N SER A 190 5.02 -8.64 34.25
CA SER A 190 3.74 -8.16 33.72
C SER A 190 3.82 -6.67 33.39
N SER A 191 3.09 -6.23 32.34
CA SER A 191 2.99 -4.81 31.97
C SER A 191 2.34 -3.94 33.06
N MET A 192 1.59 -4.53 34.00
CA MET A 192 1.04 -3.82 35.16
C MET A 192 2.08 -3.65 36.27
N GLU A 193 2.97 -4.64 36.47
CA GLU A 193 4.12 -4.53 37.39
C GLU A 193 5.03 -3.37 36.96
N GLN A 194 5.33 -3.27 35.65
CA GLN A 194 6.11 -2.14 35.13
C GLN A 194 5.43 -0.78 35.32
N ARG A 195 4.08 -0.75 35.31
CA ARG A 195 3.32 0.47 35.56
C ARG A 195 3.31 0.84 37.05
N LEU A 196 3.22 -0.13 37.94
CA LEU A 196 3.34 0.09 39.39
C LEU A 196 4.76 0.54 39.77
N ASP A 197 5.80 -0.13 39.26
CA ASP A 197 7.21 0.26 39.45
C ASP A 197 7.50 1.69 38.96
N SER A 198 6.89 2.10 37.86
CA SER A 198 7.07 3.46 37.31
C SER A 198 6.28 4.52 38.10
N LEU A 199 5.15 4.14 38.73
CA LEU A 199 4.44 4.97 39.68
C LEU A 199 5.21 5.11 41.01
N GLU A 200 5.81 4.03 41.52
CA GLU A 200 6.66 4.10 42.72
C GLU A 200 7.88 4.99 42.50
N LYS A 201 8.56 4.85 41.36
CA LYS A 201 9.73 5.67 41.01
C LYS A 201 9.40 7.15 40.79
N SER A 202 8.20 7.48 40.33
CA SER A 202 7.76 8.87 40.17
C SER A 202 7.30 9.51 41.49
N ASN A 203 6.72 8.73 42.40
CA ASN A 203 6.40 9.18 43.76
C ASN A 203 7.66 9.39 44.61
N ALA A 204 8.65 8.50 44.53
CA ALA A 204 9.92 8.64 45.24
C ALA A 204 10.69 9.93 44.85
N LYS A 205 10.68 10.30 43.56
CA LYS A 205 11.29 11.56 43.09
C LYS A 205 10.59 12.83 43.55
N THR A 206 9.33 12.73 43.97
CA THR A 206 8.55 13.89 44.46
C THR A 206 8.82 14.15 45.95
N GLN A 207 9.34 13.16 46.69
CA GLN A 207 9.70 13.31 48.11
C GLN A 207 11.14 13.81 48.36
N ASP A 208 12.01 13.83 47.34
CA ASP A 208 13.39 14.33 47.44
C ASP A 208 13.53 15.84 47.07
N ILE A 209 12.41 16.56 46.88
CA ILE A 209 12.41 18.01 46.67
C ILE A 209 11.47 18.69 47.68
N VAL A 210 11.86 18.66 48.96
CA VAL A 210 11.53 19.63 50.02
C VAL A 210 12.75 19.73 50.91
#